data_AF-A0A956LHL2-F1
#
_entry.id   AF-A0A956LHL2-F1
#
_cell.length_a   1.000
_cell.length_b   1.000
_cell.length_c   1.000
_cell.angle_alpha   90.00
_cell.angle_beta   90.00
_cell.angle_gamma   90.00
#
_symmetry.space_group_name_H-M   'P 1'
#
loop_
_entity.id
_entity.type
_entity.pdbx_description
1 polymer ?
#
loop_
_entity_poly.entity_id
_entity_poly.type
_entity_poly.pdbx_seq_one_letter_code
_entity_poly.pdbx_strand_id
1 'polypeptide(L)'
;AELFGWRVTALGGERHAILDGRGETIATIQVASTDVKGGADFWAVYFAVDDRAAAARAVEDAGGQLLGEHVNAEGVHLLARDDQGAAFFLSETTTRAFWG
;
A
#
# COMPACT_ATOMS: atom_id res chain seq x y z
N ALA A 1 -14.92 -2.19 -12.91
CA ALA A 1 -15.71 -3.34 -12.41
C ALA A 1 -15.87 -4.41 -13.48
N GLU A 2 -16.37 -4.06 -14.67
CA GLU A 2 -16.73 -5.03 -15.71
C GLU A 2 -15.59 -5.92 -16.21
N LEU A 3 -14.35 -5.41 -16.28
CA LEU A 3 -13.19 -6.20 -16.75
C LEU A 3 -12.91 -7.46 -15.91
N PHE A 4 -13.15 -7.40 -14.59
CA PHE A 4 -12.84 -8.50 -13.66
C PHE A 4 -14.05 -8.97 -12.85
N GLY A 5 -15.24 -8.44 -13.11
CA GLY A 5 -16.44 -8.72 -12.31
C GLY A 5 -16.35 -8.24 -10.86
N TRP A 6 -15.44 -7.32 -10.54
CA TRP A 6 -15.25 -6.81 -9.18
C TRP A 6 -16.34 -5.84 -8.76
N ARG A 7 -16.71 -5.90 -7.48
CA ARG A 7 -17.66 -4.97 -6.86
C ARG A 7 -16.90 -3.90 -6.09
N VAL A 8 -17.38 -2.67 -6.14
CA VAL A 8 -16.81 -1.56 -5.36
C VAL A 8 -17.83 -1.13 -4.31
N THR A 9 -17.42 -1.05 -3.04
CA THR A 9 -18.28 -0.60 -1.93
C THR A 9 -17.62 0.53 -1.15
N ALA A 10 -18.41 1.49 -0.68
CA ALA A 10 -17.89 2.57 0.16
C ALA A 10 -17.50 2.04 1.55
N LEU A 11 -16.38 2.54 2.08
CA LEU A 11 -15.90 2.28 3.45
C LEU A 11 -16.07 3.50 4.38
N GLY A 12 -16.63 4.60 3.85
CA GLY A 12 -16.75 5.89 4.52
C GLY A 12 -15.61 6.86 4.16
N GLY A 13 -15.91 8.16 4.18
CA GLY A 13 -15.03 9.18 3.60
C GLY A 13 -14.84 8.96 2.10
N GLU A 14 -13.65 9.25 1.58
CA GLU A 14 -13.28 9.03 0.17
C GLU A 14 -12.60 7.67 -0.06
N ARG A 15 -13.01 6.64 0.69
CA ARG A 15 -12.44 5.28 0.60
C ARG A 15 -13.46 4.28 0.11
N HIS A 16 -12.99 3.38 -0.75
CA HIS A 16 -13.77 2.26 -1.25
C HIS A 16 -12.99 0.94 -1.14
N ALA A 17 -13.69 -0.16 -0.88
CA ALA A 17 -13.14 -1.50 -1.04
C ALA A 17 -13.51 -2.06 -2.41
N ILE A 18 -12.56 -2.76 -3.03
CA ILE A 18 -12.78 -3.63 -4.17
C ILE A 18 -12.94 -5.05 -3.63
N LEU A 19 -14.06 -5.69 -3.97
CA LEU A 19 -14.41 -7.03 -3.54
C LEU A 19 -14.36 -8.03 -4.70
N ASP A 20 -13.89 -9.24 -4.42
CA ASP A 20 -13.95 -10.37 -5.35
C ASP A 20 -15.39 -10.93 -5.49
N GLY A 21 -15.55 -11.99 -6.31
CA GLY A 21 -16.83 -12.64 -6.51
C GLY A 21 -17.43 -13.30 -5.25
N ARG A 22 -16.60 -13.57 -4.22
CA ARG A 22 -17.02 -14.12 -2.93
C ARG A 22 -17.34 -13.03 -1.91
N GLY A 23 -17.07 -11.76 -2.24
CA GLY A 23 -17.28 -10.62 -1.37
C GLY A 23 -16.10 -10.33 -0.43
N GLU A 24 -14.94 -10.95 -0.63
CA GLU A 24 -13.72 -10.67 0.13
C GLU A 24 -13.05 -9.41 -0.40
N THR A 25 -12.52 -8.56 0.49
CA THR A 25 -11.76 -7.37 0.10
C THR A 25 -10.42 -7.76 -0.47
N ILE A 26 -10.14 -7.31 -1.69
CA ILE A 26 -8.89 -7.60 -2.42
C ILE A 26 -8.04 -6.35 -2.68
N ALA A 27 -8.62 -5.16 -2.59
CA ALA A 27 -7.91 -3.89 -2.68
C ALA A 27 -8.75 -2.75 -2.10
N THR A 28 -8.11 -1.61 -1.85
CA THR A 28 -8.77 -0.36 -1.47
C THR A 28 -8.48 0.73 -2.51
N ILE A 29 -9.46 1.60 -2.73
CA ILE A 29 -9.33 2.84 -3.49
C ILE A 29 -9.37 3.97 -2.48
N GLN A 30 -8.36 4.84 -2.55
CA GLN A 30 -8.23 6.00 -1.67
C GLN A 30 -7.66 7.18 -2.44
N VAL A 31 -7.99 8.40 -2.00
CA VAL A 31 -7.38 9.62 -2.54
C VAL A 31 -5.97 9.75 -1.96
N ALA A 32 -4.98 9.73 -2.84
CA ALA A 32 -3.59 10.04 -2.50
C ALA A 32 -3.30 11.52 -2.75
N SER A 33 -2.43 12.13 -1.92
CA SER A 33 -1.94 13.49 -2.17
C SER A 33 -1.08 13.55 -3.44
N THR A 34 -0.88 14.75 -3.99
CA THR A 34 0.05 14.97 -5.11
C THR A 34 1.49 14.62 -4.77
N ASP A 35 1.88 14.72 -3.50
CA ASP A 35 3.23 14.33 -3.05
C ASP A 35 3.45 12.83 -3.17
N VAL A 36 2.37 12.05 -3.09
CA VAL A 36 2.39 10.58 -3.19
C VAL A 36 2.16 10.12 -4.64
N LYS A 37 1.14 10.66 -5.31
CA LYS A 37 0.73 10.21 -6.65
C LYS A 37 1.37 10.99 -7.80
N GLY A 38 2.06 12.09 -7.50
CA GLY A 38 2.48 13.06 -8.49
C GLY A 38 1.25 13.64 -9.22
N GLY A 39 1.24 13.48 -10.55
CA GLY A 39 0.19 14.01 -11.43
C GLY A 39 -0.81 12.98 -11.98
N ALA A 40 -0.64 11.69 -11.69
CA ALA A 40 -1.47 10.62 -12.27
C ALA A 40 -2.02 9.67 -11.20
N ASP A 41 -3.06 8.93 -11.54
CA ASP A 41 -3.57 7.86 -10.69
C ASP A 41 -2.76 6.58 -10.93
N PHE A 42 -2.57 5.77 -9.90
CA PHE A 42 -1.69 4.61 -9.94
C PHE A 42 -2.19 3.46 -9.04
N TRP A 43 -1.67 2.26 -9.27
CA TRP A 43 -1.83 1.13 -8.36
C TRP A 43 -0.66 1.12 -7.36
N ALA A 44 -0.98 1.13 -6.08
CA ALA A 44 0.00 1.04 -5.01
C ALA A 44 0.17 -0.42 -4.55
N VAL A 45 1.41 -0.82 -4.29
CA VAL A 45 1.73 -2.08 -3.60
C VAL A 45 2.21 -1.75 -2.20
N TYR A 46 1.62 -2.40 -1.20
CA TYR A 46 2.03 -2.31 0.20
C TYR A 46 2.61 -3.66 0.61
N PHE A 47 3.90 -3.67 0.98
CA PHE A 47 4.55 -4.84 1.56
C PHE A 47 4.42 -4.78 3.08
N ALA A 48 3.81 -5.81 3.63
CA ALA A 48 3.78 -6.03 5.07
C ALA A 48 5.17 -6.40 5.58
N VAL A 49 5.64 -5.71 6.62
CA VAL A 49 6.91 -5.97 7.29
C VAL A 49 6.71 -5.97 8.81
N ASP A 50 7.53 -6.72 9.55
CA ASP A 50 7.43 -6.77 11.01
C ASP A 50 8.05 -5.53 11.68
N ASP A 51 9.11 -4.96 11.10
CA ASP A 51 9.77 -3.73 11.56
C ASP A 51 10.04 -2.83 10.34
N ARG A 52 9.30 -1.71 10.28
CA ARG A 52 9.39 -0.77 9.15
C ARG A 52 10.74 -0.06 9.07
N ALA A 53 11.40 0.20 10.21
CA ALA A 53 12.70 0.85 10.26
C ALA A 53 13.84 -0.10 9.85
N ALA A 54 13.72 -1.40 10.14
CA ALA A 54 14.63 -2.41 9.61
C ALA A 54 14.47 -2.57 8.09
N ALA A 55 13.22 -2.64 7.60
CA ALA A 55 12.92 -2.74 6.18
C ALA A 55 13.41 -1.51 5.39
N ALA A 56 13.24 -0.31 5.92
CA ALA A 56 13.79 0.93 5.37
C ALA A 56 15.30 0.86 5.12
N ARG A 57 16.06 0.41 6.13
CA ARG A 57 17.51 0.24 6.02
C ARG A 57 17.88 -0.78 4.95
N ALA A 58 17.15 -1.89 4.88
CA ALA A 58 17.37 -2.91 3.85
C ALA A 58 17.13 -2.37 2.42
N VAL A 59 16.16 -1.48 2.24
CA VAL A 59 15.92 -0.80 0.95
C VAL A 59 17.13 0.07 0.57
N GLU A 60 17.62 0.89 1.51
CA GLU A 60 18.77 1.78 1.27
C GLU A 60 20.06 0.99 0.99
N ASP A 61 20.33 -0.07 1.77
CA ASP A 61 21.49 -0.96 1.61
C ASP A 61 21.47 -1.67 0.24
N ALA A 62 20.29 -1.93 -0.32
CA ALA A 62 20.10 -2.51 -1.64
C ALA A 62 20.17 -1.49 -2.79
N GLY A 63 20.46 -0.21 -2.51
CA GLY A 63 20.54 0.86 -3.51
C GLY A 63 19.22 1.58 -3.80
N GLY A 64 18.16 1.24 -3.07
CA GLY A 64 16.88 1.96 -3.12
C GLY A 64 16.89 3.27 -2.32
N GLN A 65 15.74 3.94 -2.29
CA GLN A 65 15.56 5.25 -1.65
C GLN A 65 14.23 5.32 -0.90
N LEU A 66 14.24 5.93 0.28
CA LEU A 66 13.01 6.39 0.93
C LEU A 66 12.58 7.74 0.33
N LEU A 67 11.31 7.83 -0.04
CA LEU A 67 10.70 9.04 -0.59
C LEU A 67 9.94 9.83 0.47
N GLY A 68 9.50 9.17 1.55
CA GLY A 68 8.86 9.84 2.67
C GLY A 68 7.90 8.95 3.45
N GLU A 69 7.31 9.54 4.49
CA GLU A 69 6.24 8.91 5.26
C GLU A 69 4.88 9.20 4.61
N HIS A 70 4.01 8.20 4.63
CA HIS A 70 2.63 8.31 4.20
C HIS A 70 1.70 7.80 5.30
N VAL A 71 0.80 8.67 5.77
CA VAL A 71 -0.20 8.31 6.78
C VAL A 71 -1.56 8.19 6.13
N ASN A 72 -2.22 7.06 6.34
CA ASN A 72 -3.61 6.86 5.99
C ASN A 72 -4.38 6.24 7.16
N ALA A 73 -5.63 5.86 6.91
CA ALA A 73 -6.49 5.27 7.94
C ALA A 73 -6.09 3.84 8.38
N GLU A 74 -5.14 3.20 7.69
CA GLU A 74 -4.57 1.90 8.07
C GLU A 74 -3.28 2.05 8.89
N GLY A 75 -2.74 3.27 9.00
CA GLY A 75 -1.59 3.59 9.84
C GLY A 75 -0.53 4.38 9.09
N VAL A 76 0.70 4.24 9.57
CA VAL A 76 1.89 4.91 9.03
C VAL A 76 2.63 3.95 8.10
N HIS A 77 3.01 4.43 6.94
CA HIS A 77 3.71 3.70 5.89
C HIS A 77 4.93 4.48 5.43
N LEU A 78 5.94 3.79 4.88
CA LEU A 78 7.04 4.47 4.19
C LEU A 78 6.90 4.25 2.69
N LEU A 79 6.92 5.33 1.92
CA LEU A 79 7.05 5.26 0.47
C LEU A 79 8.53 5.08 0.13
N ALA A 80 8.83 4.03 -0.61
CA ALA A 80 10.16 3.66 -1.06
C ALA A 80 10.20 3.51 -2.58
N ARG A 81 11.40 3.57 -3.14
CA ARG A 81 11.70 3.28 -4.54
C ARG A 81 12.91 2.37 -4.64
N ASP A 82 12.82 1.30 -5.40
CA ASP A 82 13.97 0.42 -5.67
C ASP A 82 14.99 1.07 -6.63
N ASP A 83 16.11 0.39 -6.87
CA ASP A 83 17.17 0.84 -7.76
C ASP A 83 16.78 0.80 -9.26
N GLN A 84 15.68 0.13 -9.60
CA GLN A 84 15.08 0.11 -10.94
C GLN A 84 14.03 1.21 -11.14
N GLY A 85 13.67 1.93 -10.07
CA GLY A 85 12.73 3.05 -10.10
C GLY A 85 11.28 2.70 -9.74
N ALA A 86 10.97 1.46 -9.35
CA ALA A 86 9.62 1.07 -8.95
C ALA A 86 9.31 1.55 -7.52
N ALA A 87 8.17 2.23 -7.35
CA ALA A 87 7.73 2.75 -6.06
C ALA A 87 6.76 1.79 -5.35
N PHE A 88 6.91 1.65 -4.05
CA PHE A 88 6.08 0.78 -3.20
C PHE A 88 6.04 1.31 -1.75
N PHE A 89 5.09 0.80 -0.96
CA PHE A 89 4.95 1.13 0.44
C PHE A 89 5.43 0.01 1.35
N LEU A 90 6.06 0.37 2.46
CA LEU A 90 6.35 -0.51 3.59
C LEU A 90 5.33 -0.23 4.70
N SER A 91 4.57 -1.25 5.06
CA SER A 91 3.55 -1.20 6.12
C SER A 91 3.96 -2.11 7.26
N GLU A 92 4.09 -1.55 8.46
CA GLU A 92 4.28 -2.39 9.63
C GLU A 92 2.97 -3.10 9.95
N THR A 93 2.98 -4.43 9.90
CA THR A 93 1.83 -5.21 10.36
C THR A 93 2.26 -5.96 11.59
N THR A 94 1.50 -5.87 12.67
CA THR A 94 1.63 -6.88 13.72
C THR A 94 1.13 -8.18 13.13
N THR A 95 2.05 -9.01 12.62
CA THR A 95 1.73 -10.37 12.24
C THR A 95 1.16 -11.05 13.49
N ARG A 96 -0.17 -11.21 13.57
CA ARG A 96 -0.71 -12.29 14.39
C ARG A 96 -0.24 -13.55 13.68
N ALA A 97 0.76 -14.21 14.25
CA ALA A 97 1.24 -15.48 13.75
C ALA A 97 0.03 -16.39 13.51
N PHE A 98 -0.33 -16.58 12.24
CA PHE A 98 -1.27 -17.60 11.81
C PHE A 98 -0.42 -18.79 11.37
N TRP A 99 0.04 -19.54 12.36
CA TRP A 99 0.44 -20.92 12.17
C TRP A 99 -0.57 -21.76 12.96
N GLY A 100 -1.54 -22.29 12.24
CA GLY A 100 -2.35 -23.43 12.68
C GLY A 100 -1.92 -24.66 11.91
#